data_AF-A0A2R6PGK5-F1
#
_entry.id   AF-A0A2R6PGK5-F1
#
_cell.length_a   1.000
_cell.length_b   1.000
_cell.length_c   1.000
_cell.angle_alpha   90.00
_cell.angle_beta   90.00
_cell.angle_gamma   90.00
#
_symmetry.space_group_name_H-M   'P 1'
#
loop_
_entity.id
_entity.type
_entity.pdbx_description
1 polymer ?
#
loop_
_entity_poly.entity_id
_entity_poly.type
_entity_poly.pdbx_seq_one_letter_code
_entity_poly.pdbx_strand_id
1 'polypeptide(L)'
;MGGDFPSKPMSLYATIWDGSNWATNGGRYRVNYKYAPYITQFSDLVLHGCAVDPIEQSSTCDLPPNSESILTGITPDQLSKMENFRKKHMQYSYCYDRTRYKVPPSECAINPQEAERLRGFDPVTFGGGRRHHGKRHRRSRSSRAEASAI
;
A
#
# COMPACT_ATOMS: atom_id res chain seq x y z
N MET A 1 -2.87 -18.48 9.69
CA MET A 1 -2.90 -17.78 8.39
C MET A 1 -3.33 -18.80 7.35
N GLY A 2 -4.40 -18.53 6.60
CA GLY A 2 -5.02 -19.47 5.66
C GLY A 2 -5.40 -18.79 4.35
N GLY A 3 -4.52 -17.92 3.84
CA GLY A 3 -4.69 -17.27 2.54
C GLY A 3 -3.98 -18.03 1.43
N ASP A 4 -4.44 -17.83 0.20
CA ASP A 4 -3.78 -18.39 -0.98
C ASP A 4 -2.40 -17.76 -1.16
N PHE A 5 -1.40 -18.60 -1.41
CA PHE A 5 -0.04 -18.17 -1.76
C PHE A 5 0.25 -18.59 -3.20
N PRO A 6 0.93 -17.77 -4.03
CA PRO A 6 1.29 -18.15 -5.39
C PRO A 6 2.14 -19.42 -5.42
N SER A 7 1.52 -20.54 -5.79
CA SER A 7 2.12 -21.90 -5.76
C SER A 7 2.11 -22.60 -7.12
N LYS A 8 1.62 -21.91 -8.16
CA LYS A 8 1.57 -22.43 -9.54
C LYS A 8 2.72 -21.84 -10.36
N PRO A 9 3.22 -22.55 -11.39
CA PRO A 9 4.15 -21.98 -12.36
C PRO A 9 3.64 -20.67 -12.95
N MET A 10 4.54 -19.72 -13.18
CA MET A 10 4.24 -18.38 -13.69
C MET A 10 5.11 -18.05 -14.90
N SER A 11 4.61 -17.16 -15.75
CA SER A 11 5.37 -16.57 -16.87
C SER A 11 5.62 -15.09 -16.62
N LEU A 12 6.74 -14.58 -17.13
CA LEU A 12 7.10 -13.17 -17.04
C LEU A 12 6.56 -12.40 -18.25
N TYR A 13 5.94 -11.24 -17.98
CA TYR A 13 5.41 -10.35 -19.01
C TYR A 13 5.91 -8.93 -18.78
N ALA A 14 6.30 -8.23 -19.85
CA ALA A 14 6.61 -6.80 -19.84
C ALA A 14 5.75 -6.11 -20.89
N THR A 15 4.95 -5.12 -20.49
CA THR A 15 3.98 -4.45 -21.37
C THR A 15 3.92 -2.96 -21.10
N ILE A 16 3.68 -2.17 -22.15
CA ILE A 16 3.22 -0.78 -22.07
C ILE A 16 1.79 -0.74 -22.60
N TRP A 17 0.87 -0.15 -21.85
CA TRP A 17 -0.55 -0.12 -22.21
C TRP A 17 -1.26 1.10 -21.62
N ASP A 18 -2.44 1.42 -22.16
CA ASP A 18 -3.25 2.56 -21.71
C ASP A 18 -4.09 2.22 -20.45
N GLY A 19 -3.62 2.69 -19.29
CA GLY A 19 -4.31 2.59 -18.00
C GLY A 19 -5.16 3.81 -17.62
N SER A 20 -5.63 4.62 -18.58
CA SER A 20 -6.27 5.94 -18.35
C SER A 20 -7.41 5.96 -17.33
N ASN A 21 -8.11 4.84 -17.14
CA ASN A 21 -9.24 4.78 -16.20
C ASN A 21 -8.81 4.74 -14.72
N TRP A 22 -7.52 4.52 -14.41
CA TRP A 22 -7.06 4.36 -13.02
C TRP A 22 -5.62 4.83 -12.74
N ALA A 23 -4.72 4.79 -13.72
CA ALA A 23 -3.28 4.89 -13.47
C ALA A 23 -2.80 6.23 -12.88
N THR A 24 -3.32 7.36 -13.37
CA THR A 24 -2.87 8.70 -12.93
C THR A 24 -3.95 9.40 -12.13
N ASN A 25 -3.69 9.58 -10.82
CA ASN A 25 -4.60 10.21 -9.88
C ASN A 25 -6.01 9.58 -9.89
N GLY A 26 -6.07 8.24 -9.83
CA GLY A 26 -7.31 7.48 -9.88
C GLY A 26 -8.08 7.58 -11.21
N GLY A 27 -7.38 7.89 -12.31
CA GLY A 27 -7.98 8.04 -13.64
C GLY A 27 -8.43 9.46 -13.98
N ARG A 28 -8.17 10.44 -13.11
CA ARG A 28 -8.49 11.86 -13.35
C ARG A 28 -7.75 12.42 -14.56
N TYR A 29 -6.51 11.99 -14.77
CA TYR A 29 -5.69 12.40 -15.91
C TYR A 29 -5.52 11.22 -16.85
N ARG A 30 -6.08 11.34 -18.05
CA ARG A 30 -6.03 10.32 -19.11
C ARG A 30 -4.82 10.54 -20.00
N VAL A 31 -4.42 9.51 -20.74
CA VAL A 31 -3.37 9.60 -21.75
C VAL A 31 -3.74 10.66 -22.80
N ASN A 32 -2.75 11.46 -23.21
CA ASN A 32 -2.93 12.44 -24.28
C ASN A 32 -2.06 12.05 -25.47
N TYR A 33 -2.65 11.27 -26.39
CA TYR A 33 -1.97 10.70 -27.56
C TYR A 33 -1.31 11.71 -28.51
N LYS A 34 -1.53 13.02 -28.33
CA LYS A 34 -0.74 14.05 -29.02
C LYS A 34 0.75 14.01 -28.64
N TYR A 35 1.09 13.46 -27.48
CA TYR A 35 2.48 13.27 -27.02
C TYR A 35 3.06 11.91 -27.40
N ALA A 36 2.38 11.12 -28.23
CA ALA A 36 2.91 9.87 -28.74
C ALA A 36 4.14 10.12 -29.65
N PRO A 37 5.05 9.13 -29.78
CA PRO A 37 5.01 7.79 -29.19
C PRO A 37 5.42 7.75 -27.70
N TYR A 38 4.78 6.85 -26.95
CA TYR A 38 5.22 6.50 -25.59
C TYR A 38 6.16 5.30 -25.67
N ILE A 39 7.44 5.53 -25.38
CA ILE A 39 8.49 4.53 -25.57
C ILE A 39 9.01 4.07 -24.21
N THR A 40 9.17 2.76 -24.07
CA THR A 40 9.83 2.11 -22.93
C THR A 40 10.97 1.25 -23.47
N GLN A 41 12.13 1.32 -22.80
CA GLN A 41 13.30 0.52 -23.13
C GLN A 41 13.61 -0.41 -21.95
N PHE A 42 13.82 -1.69 -22.25
CA PHE A 42 14.21 -2.71 -21.28
C PHE A 42 15.58 -3.26 -21.71
N SER A 43 16.53 -3.39 -20.76
CA SER A 43 17.85 -3.97 -20.97
C SER A 43 18.23 -4.85 -19.78
N ASP A 44 19.34 -5.58 -19.89
CA ASP A 44 19.96 -6.31 -18.78
C ASP A 44 19.01 -7.30 -18.09
N LEU A 45 18.23 -8.05 -18.88
CA LEU A 45 17.29 -9.03 -18.35
C LEU A 45 18.04 -10.19 -17.69
N VAL A 46 17.86 -10.33 -16.37
CA VAL A 46 18.40 -11.42 -15.56
C VAL A 46 17.25 -12.34 -15.15
N LEU A 47 17.32 -13.61 -15.57
CA LEU A 47 16.34 -14.64 -15.21
C LEU A 47 17.01 -15.73 -14.36
N HIS A 48 16.73 -15.69 -13.06
CA HIS A 48 17.12 -16.73 -12.10
C HIS A 48 15.86 -17.36 -11.53
N GLY A 49 15.50 -18.54 -12.04
CA GLY A 49 14.35 -19.32 -11.59
C GLY A 49 14.42 -20.73 -12.18
N CYS A 50 13.58 -21.63 -11.68
CA CYS A 50 13.46 -22.95 -12.29
C CYS A 50 12.51 -22.88 -13.48
N ALA A 51 12.97 -23.35 -14.65
CA ALA A 51 12.07 -23.61 -15.75
C ALA A 51 11.17 -24.80 -15.40
N VAL A 52 9.87 -24.69 -15.73
CA VAL A 52 8.89 -25.77 -15.58
C VAL A 52 8.50 -26.20 -16.99
N ASP A 53 8.45 -27.51 -17.24
CA ASP A 53 7.88 -28.02 -18.49
C ASP A 53 6.37 -27.73 -18.49
N PRO A 54 5.82 -27.00 -19.49
CA PRO A 54 4.40 -26.69 -19.56
C PRO A 54 3.48 -27.91 -19.60
N ILE A 55 3.99 -29.07 -20.04
CA ILE A 55 3.25 -30.32 -20.20
C ILE A 55 3.19 -31.08 -18.88
N GLU A 56 4.35 -31.27 -18.23
CA GLU A 56 4.44 -32.05 -16.99
C GLU A 56 3.98 -31.24 -15.76
N GLN A 57 3.99 -29.89 -15.83
CA GLN A 57 3.69 -28.95 -14.74
C GLN A 57 4.38 -29.27 -13.41
N SER A 58 5.40 -30.11 -13.45
CA SER A 58 6.24 -30.51 -12.33
C SER A 58 7.63 -29.94 -12.58
N SER A 59 8.17 -29.29 -11.57
CA SER A 59 9.56 -28.82 -11.59
C SER A 59 10.33 -29.52 -10.50
N THR A 60 11.42 -30.18 -10.90
CA THR A 60 12.51 -30.52 -9.99
C THR A 60 13.30 -29.23 -9.73
N CYS A 61 12.74 -28.33 -8.93
CA CYS A 61 13.50 -27.21 -8.36
C CYS A 61 14.41 -27.78 -7.26
N ASP A 62 15.42 -28.55 -7.66
CA ASP A 62 16.49 -28.91 -6.75
C ASP A 62 17.30 -27.63 -6.51
N LEU A 63 17.25 -27.12 -5.28
CA LEU A 63 18.17 -26.10 -4.84
C LEU A 63 19.59 -26.62 -5.11
N PRO A 64 20.42 -25.95 -5.92
CA PRO A 64 21.80 -26.38 -6.07
C PRO A 64 22.44 -26.45 -4.67
N PRO A 65 23.29 -27.44 -4.36
CA PRO A 65 23.93 -27.56 -3.05
C PRO A 65 24.79 -26.33 -2.67
N ASN A 66 25.07 -25.44 -3.64
CA ASN A 66 25.77 -24.18 -3.48
C ASN A 66 24.89 -22.94 -3.80
N SER A 67 23.57 -23.06 -3.93
CA SER A 67 22.74 -21.86 -3.83
C SER A 67 22.90 -21.37 -2.40
N GLU A 68 23.46 -20.17 -2.22
CA GLU A 68 23.18 -19.37 -1.03
C GLU A 68 21.70 -19.57 -0.73
N SER A 69 21.42 -20.25 0.38
CA SER A 69 20.09 -20.68 0.75
C SER A 69 19.12 -19.56 0.42
N ILE A 70 18.00 -19.86 -0.25
CA ILE A 70 16.89 -18.89 -0.39
C ILE A 70 16.82 -18.17 0.95
N LEU A 71 17.24 -16.90 0.97
CA LEU A 71 17.50 -16.20 2.20
C LEU A 71 16.18 -16.27 2.96
N THR A 72 16.15 -17.06 4.04
CA THR A 72 14.91 -17.43 4.73
C THR A 72 14.35 -16.23 5.53
N GLY A 73 14.90 -15.05 5.26
CA GLY A 73 14.50 -13.75 5.72
C GLY A 73 15.40 -12.68 5.10
N ILE A 74 14.98 -11.44 5.26
CA ILE A 74 15.79 -10.26 4.99
C ILE A 74 16.71 -9.98 6.18
N THR A 75 17.90 -9.45 5.94
CA THR A 75 18.82 -9.05 7.02
C THR A 75 18.25 -7.87 7.81
N PRO A 76 18.68 -7.63 9.06
CA PRO A 76 18.24 -6.46 9.83
C PRO A 76 18.51 -5.12 9.12
N ASP A 77 19.62 -5.02 8.38
CA ASP A 77 19.93 -3.83 7.57
C ASP A 77 18.96 -3.64 6.40
N GLN A 78 18.64 -4.72 5.68
CA GLN A 78 17.64 -4.71 4.61
C GLN A 78 16.25 -4.35 5.14
N LEU A 79 15.87 -4.90 6.30
CA LEU A 79 14.62 -4.57 6.98
C LEU A 79 14.55 -3.07 7.33
N SER A 80 15.60 -2.52 7.94
CA SER A 80 15.69 -1.09 8.26
C SER A 80 15.59 -0.20 7.01
N LYS A 81 16.24 -0.60 5.91
CA LYS A 81 16.12 0.11 4.62
C LYS A 81 14.70 0.08 4.08
N MET A 82 14.03 -1.08 4.12
CA MET A 82 12.64 -1.23 3.71
C MET A 82 11.72 -0.36 4.57
N GLU A 83 11.84 -0.39 5.90
CA GLU A 83 11.05 0.41 6.82
C GLU A 83 11.23 1.92 6.58
N ASN A 84 12.47 2.36 6.40
CA ASN A 84 12.78 3.76 6.10
C ASN A 84 12.19 4.20 4.75
N PHE A 85 12.24 3.36 3.73
CA PHE A 85 11.61 3.63 2.43
C PHE A 85 10.09 3.74 2.57
N ARG A 86 9.45 2.77 3.25
CA ARG A 86 8.00 2.79 3.51
C ARG A 86 7.58 4.05 4.26
N LYS A 87 8.32 4.44 5.29
CA LYS A 87 8.05 5.65 6.10
C LYS A 87 8.04 6.93 5.26
N LYS A 88 8.92 7.04 4.27
CA LYS A 88 9.10 8.25 3.46
C LYS A 88 8.27 8.27 2.17
N HIS A 89 8.10 7.13 1.51
CA HIS A 89 7.63 7.08 0.13
C HIS A 89 6.33 6.28 -0.07
N MET A 90 5.88 5.50 0.92
CA MET A 90 4.63 4.75 0.75
C MET A 90 3.41 5.65 0.91
N GLN A 91 2.66 5.79 -0.18
CA GLN A 91 1.46 6.62 -0.28
C GLN A 91 0.17 5.80 -0.11
N TYR A 92 0.20 4.50 -0.44
CA TYR A 92 -0.95 3.61 -0.34
C TYR A 92 -0.55 2.22 0.17
N SER A 93 -1.43 1.62 0.98
CA SER A 93 -1.33 0.23 1.40
C SER A 93 -2.70 -0.33 1.73
N TYR A 94 -3.07 -1.44 1.08
CA TYR A 94 -4.38 -2.08 1.25
C TYR A 94 -4.62 -2.58 2.68
N CYS A 95 -3.57 -2.96 3.42
CA CYS A 95 -3.68 -3.42 4.81
C CYS A 95 -4.23 -2.34 5.77
N TYR A 96 -4.03 -1.07 5.43
CA TYR A 96 -4.50 0.06 6.25
C TYR A 96 -5.73 0.74 5.64
N ASP A 97 -6.14 0.39 4.42
CA ASP A 97 -7.29 0.98 3.74
C ASP A 97 -8.59 0.54 4.40
N ARG A 98 -9.14 1.44 5.21
CA ARG A 98 -10.39 1.22 5.96
C ARG A 98 -11.63 1.52 5.13
N THR A 99 -11.47 2.19 3.99
CA THR A 99 -12.56 2.40 3.04
C THR A 99 -12.85 1.11 2.28
N ARG A 100 -11.81 0.39 1.86
CA ARG A 100 -11.92 -0.89 1.16
C ARG A 100 -12.12 -2.07 2.10
N TYR A 101 -11.36 -2.14 3.20
CA TYR A 101 -11.38 -3.24 4.15
C TYR A 101 -11.71 -2.75 5.56
N LYS A 102 -12.94 -2.99 6.03
CA LYS A 102 -13.33 -2.65 7.42
C LYS A 102 -12.42 -3.33 8.44
N VAL A 103 -12.15 -4.61 8.22
CA VAL A 103 -11.19 -5.42 8.96
C VAL A 103 -10.04 -5.75 8.01
N PRO A 104 -8.76 -5.54 8.40
CA PRO A 104 -7.63 -5.85 7.53
C PRO A 104 -7.62 -7.35 7.18
N PRO A 105 -7.21 -7.71 5.97
CA PRO A 105 -6.97 -9.10 5.60
C PRO A 105 -6.01 -9.81 6.57
N SER A 106 -6.16 -11.13 6.73
CA SER A 106 -5.49 -11.92 7.78
C SER A 106 -3.97 -12.01 7.64
N GLU A 107 -3.44 -11.76 6.44
CA GLU A 107 -2.02 -11.71 6.12
C GLU A 107 -1.35 -10.41 6.55
N CYS A 108 -2.14 -9.37 6.87
CA CYS A 108 -1.61 -8.06 7.20
C CYS A 108 -1.03 -8.00 8.62
N ALA A 109 0.25 -7.68 8.73
CA ALA A 109 0.90 -7.29 9.99
C ALA A 109 0.79 -5.77 10.19
N ILE A 110 -0.13 -5.35 11.06
CA ILE A 110 -0.42 -3.93 11.28
C ILE A 110 0.63 -3.28 12.18
N ASN A 111 1.35 -2.27 11.65
CA ASN A 111 2.23 -1.41 12.42
C ASN A 111 1.48 -0.13 12.85
N PRO A 112 1.32 0.15 14.17
CA PRO A 112 0.59 1.33 14.65
C PRO A 112 1.19 2.67 14.20
N GLN A 113 2.52 2.79 14.14
CA GLN A 113 3.18 4.04 13.73
C GLN A 113 2.94 4.32 12.24
N GLU A 114 2.96 3.27 11.42
CA GLU A 114 2.67 3.39 9.99
C GLU A 114 1.20 3.73 9.74
N ALA A 115 0.28 3.10 10.51
CA ALA A 115 -1.14 3.42 10.48
C ALA A 115 -1.41 4.89 10.82
N GLU A 116 -0.76 5.43 11.86
CA GLU A 116 -0.92 6.83 12.25
C GLU A 116 -0.42 7.78 11.16
N ARG A 117 0.76 7.50 10.60
CA ARG A 117 1.32 8.29 9.50
C ARG A 117 0.40 8.31 8.28
N LEU A 118 -0.09 7.14 7.87
CA LEU A 118 -1.00 7.04 6.72
C LEU A 118 -2.33 7.75 7.00
N ARG A 119 -2.90 7.63 8.20
CA ARG A 119 -4.10 8.39 8.61
C ARG A 119 -3.89 9.90 8.58
N GLY A 120 -2.71 10.37 8.94
CA GLY A 120 -2.36 11.79 8.84
C GLY A 120 -2.23 12.27 7.39
N PHE A 121 -1.77 11.40 6.49
CA PHE A 121 -1.60 11.71 5.07
C PHE A 121 -2.93 11.69 4.29
N ASP A 122 -3.72 10.63 4.45
CA ASP A 122 -5.04 10.48 3.83
C ASP A 122 -6.04 9.90 4.85
N PRO A 123 -6.71 10.76 5.63
CA PRO A 123 -7.67 10.31 6.64
C PRO A 123 -8.91 9.67 6.02
N VAL A 124 -9.23 9.95 4.76
CA VAL A 124 -10.41 9.39 4.09
C VAL A 124 -10.18 7.90 3.84
N THR A 125 -9.09 7.55 3.18
CA THR A 125 -8.75 6.16 2.84
C THR A 125 -8.41 5.34 4.09
N PHE A 126 -7.59 5.89 4.99
CA PHE A 126 -7.02 5.11 6.11
C PHE A 126 -7.81 5.21 7.42
N GLY A 127 -9.00 5.84 7.41
CA GLY A 127 -9.90 5.84 8.57
C GLY A 127 -9.52 6.84 9.67
N GLY A 128 -8.96 7.99 9.30
CA GLY A 128 -8.86 9.15 10.17
C GLY A 128 -10.25 9.77 10.33
N GLY A 129 -10.86 9.61 11.51
CA GLY A 129 -12.20 10.13 11.76
C GLY A 129 -12.33 11.61 11.36
N ARG A 130 -13.44 11.97 10.72
CA ARG A 130 -13.81 13.38 10.56
C ARG A 130 -13.87 13.97 11.97
N ARG A 131 -12.91 14.83 12.32
CA ARG A 131 -13.07 15.71 13.48
C ARG A 131 -14.23 16.64 13.13
N HIS A 132 -15.44 16.25 13.51
CA HIS A 132 -16.55 17.19 13.55
C HIS A 132 -16.12 18.31 14.50
N HIS A 133 -15.78 19.46 13.93
CA HIS A 133 -15.70 20.70 14.69
C HIS A 133 -17.12 20.99 15.19
N GLY A 134 -17.46 20.41 16.35
CA GLY A 134 -18.67 20.75 17.08
C GLY A 134 -18.58 22.24 17.39
N LYS A 135 -19.45 23.04 16.79
CA LYS A 135 -19.63 24.44 17.17
C LYS A 135 -20.05 24.46 18.64
N ARG A 136 -19.09 24.69 19.54
CA ARG A 136 -19.37 25.02 20.95
C ARG A 136 -20.05 26.39 20.97
N HIS A 137 -21.38 26.39 21.01
CA HIS A 137 -22.14 27.58 21.39
C HIS A 137 -21.80 27.92 22.85
N ARG A 138 -21.00 28.98 23.06
CA ARG A 138 -20.85 29.61 24.36
C ARG A 138 -22.21 30.16 24.78
N ARG A 139 -22.87 29.51 25.74
CA ARG A 139 -24.00 30.09 26.49
C ARG A 139 -23.44 31.23 27.35
N SER A 140 -23.74 32.49 26.99
CA SER A 140 -23.46 33.62 27.88
C SER A 140 -24.43 33.55 29.06
N ARG A 141 -23.90 33.27 30.24
CA ARG A 141 -24.65 33.29 31.50
C ARG A 141 -24.76 34.76 31.93
N SER A 142 -25.92 35.37 31.68
CA SER A 142 -26.26 36.71 32.17
C SER A 142 -26.31 36.66 33.71
N SER A 143 -25.37 37.33 34.37
CA SER A 143 -25.40 37.62 35.81
C SER A 143 -26.53 38.60 36.11
N ARG A 144 -27.59 38.15 36.79
CA ARG A 144 -28.52 39.06 37.48
C ARG A 144 -27.83 39.53 38.76
N ALA A 145 -27.55 40.83 38.83
CA ALA A 145 -27.16 41.48 40.08
C ALA A 145 -28.40 41.61 40.98
N GLU A 146 -28.26 41.17 42.23
CA GLU A 146 -29.16 41.53 43.33
C GLU A 146 -29.09 43.04 43.54
N ALA A 147 -30.25 43.70 43.55
CA ALA A 147 -30.42 45.01 44.15
C ALA A 147 -31.24 44.82 45.42
N SER A 148 -30.57 44.96 46.56
CA SER A 148 -31.18 45.11 47.88
C SER A 148 -31.33 46.60 48.15
N ALA A 149 -32.54 47.07 48.44
CA ALA A 149 -32.77 48.34 49.11
C ALA A 149 -34.17 48.34 49.76
N ILE A 150 -34.17 48.95 50.96
CA ILE A 150 -35.22 49.11 51.96
C ILE A 150 -36.44 49.87 51.42
#